data_AF-L7KT37-F1
#
_entry.id   AF-L7KT37-F1
#
_cell.length_a   1.000
_cell.length_b   1.000
_cell.length_c   1.000
_cell.angle_alpha   90.00
_cell.angle_beta   90.00
_cell.angle_gamma   90.00
#
_symmetry.space_group_name_H-M   'P 1'
#
loop_
_entity.id
_entity.type
_entity.pdbx_description
1 polymer ?
#
loop_
_entity_poly.entity_id
_entity_poly.type
_entity_poly.pdbx_seq_one_letter_code
_entity_poly.pdbx_strand_id
1 'polypeptide(L)'
;MAVVSHTRHLGNPPQPRPPTKHPHHRPRPRRPRTSRPHVTLDIDNTHRDTATVEADRAQRQQDRADALDAKAARRHDQADTAWQRHHDATAALPPFGEPVHVGHHSERRHRNALDKAWNSIGTAVHAQNDADEAERRAHVASRTTEHRYNPVTVANRIDKLEAEQRADQRRLDGHTRTVANLPGGQKLTETTTAATGDYRQAITERMAQRADDIAYWRAVRADQIAAGHTGDYSRDTIAKGDQVKIRFHGWVPVVRANAKTVSVETPAPYGGRLIRRTIPYQEIQGHRPPHTDNNETP
;
A
#
# COMPACT_ATOMS: atom_id res chain seq x y z
N MET A 1 50.59 -74.83 -7.84
CA MET A 1 49.71 -74.08 -6.93
C MET A 1 49.56 -72.68 -7.48
N ALA A 2 48.38 -72.36 -8.00
CA ALA A 2 48.09 -71.06 -8.60
C ALA A 2 47.83 -70.02 -7.50
N VAL A 3 48.49 -68.87 -7.60
CA VAL A 3 48.16 -67.65 -6.85
C VAL A 3 47.76 -66.60 -7.89
N VAL A 4 46.49 -66.23 -7.84
CA VAL A 4 45.90 -65.19 -8.69
C VAL A 4 46.09 -63.85 -7.99
N SER A 5 46.85 -62.95 -8.61
CA SER A 5 46.96 -61.55 -8.18
C SER A 5 46.27 -60.65 -9.21
N HIS A 6 45.25 -59.94 -8.76
CA HIS A 6 44.45 -59.00 -9.55
C HIS A 6 45.14 -57.63 -9.62
N THR A 7 45.35 -57.12 -10.84
CA THR A 7 45.61 -55.70 -11.10
C THR A 7 44.67 -55.23 -12.19
N ARG A 8 43.66 -54.42 -11.81
CA ARG A 8 42.74 -53.74 -12.74
C ARG A 8 43.51 -52.69 -13.53
N HIS A 9 43.56 -52.85 -14.85
CA HIS A 9 44.02 -51.80 -15.76
C HIS A 9 42.81 -51.00 -16.26
N LEU A 10 42.78 -49.70 -15.97
CA LEU A 10 41.74 -48.77 -16.41
C LEU A 10 41.96 -48.48 -17.91
N GLY A 11 41.02 -48.95 -18.75
CA GLY A 11 41.03 -48.67 -20.19
C GLY A 11 40.66 -47.22 -20.49
N ASN A 12 41.37 -46.64 -21.46
CA ASN A 12 41.19 -45.27 -21.97
C ASN A 12 39.78 -45.08 -22.57
N PRO A 13 39.10 -43.94 -22.33
CA PRO A 13 37.75 -43.70 -22.87
C PRO A 13 37.76 -43.48 -24.40
N PRO A 14 36.68 -43.87 -25.11
CA PRO A 14 36.60 -43.80 -26.57
C PRO A 14 36.47 -42.36 -27.08
N GLN A 15 37.20 -42.07 -28.16
CA GLN A 15 37.19 -40.77 -28.85
C GLN A 15 35.83 -40.47 -29.50
N PRO A 16 35.36 -39.20 -29.50
CA PRO A 16 34.08 -38.82 -30.08
C PRO A 16 34.09 -38.86 -31.62
N ARG A 17 32.97 -39.32 -32.21
CA ARG A 17 32.75 -39.37 -33.67
C ARG A 17 32.56 -37.94 -34.24
N PRO A 18 32.98 -37.67 -35.49
CA PRO A 18 32.81 -36.35 -36.10
C PRO A 18 31.33 -36.05 -36.43
N PRO A 19 30.89 -34.79 -36.33
CA PRO A 19 29.50 -34.42 -36.61
C PRO A 19 29.15 -34.50 -38.11
N THR A 20 27.97 -35.00 -38.39
CA THR A 20 27.32 -35.08 -39.71
C THR A 20 27.07 -33.69 -40.30
N LYS A 21 27.44 -33.48 -41.57
CA LYS A 21 27.23 -32.22 -42.30
C LYS A 21 25.74 -31.99 -42.60
N HIS A 22 25.12 -31.01 -41.96
CA HIS A 22 23.82 -30.45 -42.38
C HIS A 22 24.02 -29.37 -43.45
N PRO A 23 23.07 -29.20 -44.39
CA PRO A 23 23.21 -28.25 -45.50
C PRO A 23 23.21 -26.80 -45.00
N HIS A 24 24.13 -26.01 -45.54
CA HIS A 24 24.34 -24.60 -45.19
C HIS A 24 23.11 -23.74 -45.52
N HIS A 25 22.39 -23.25 -44.52
CA HIS A 25 21.51 -22.10 -44.68
C HIS A 25 22.37 -20.86 -45.00
N ARG A 26 22.18 -20.25 -46.19
CA ARG A 26 22.75 -18.94 -46.49
C ARG A 26 22.24 -17.92 -45.46
N PRO A 27 23.11 -17.15 -44.77
CA PRO A 27 22.66 -16.09 -43.89
C PRO A 27 21.95 -15.02 -44.74
N ARG A 28 20.69 -14.72 -44.41
CA ARG A 28 20.00 -13.55 -44.98
C ARG A 28 20.82 -12.29 -44.63
N PRO A 29 21.01 -11.33 -45.56
CA PRO A 29 21.71 -10.10 -45.24
C PRO A 29 21.00 -9.39 -44.09
N ARG A 30 21.75 -9.14 -43.00
CA ARG A 30 21.26 -8.30 -41.91
C ARG A 30 20.96 -6.92 -42.50
N ARG A 31 19.67 -6.58 -42.60
CA ARG A 31 19.27 -5.19 -42.85
C ARG A 31 20.00 -4.29 -41.83
N PRO A 32 20.56 -3.14 -42.24
CA PRO A 32 21.16 -2.21 -41.30
C PRO A 32 20.11 -1.89 -40.22
N ARG A 33 20.50 -2.00 -38.95
CA ARG A 33 19.67 -1.55 -37.83
C ARG A 33 19.50 -0.05 -38.04
N THR A 34 18.36 0.37 -38.58
CA THR A 34 17.94 1.78 -38.53
C THR A 34 18.12 2.24 -37.10
N SER A 35 18.85 3.33 -36.88
CA SER A 35 19.03 3.92 -35.57
C SER A 35 17.67 4.03 -34.89
N ARG A 36 17.57 3.58 -33.63
CA ARG A 36 16.35 3.79 -32.83
C ARG A 36 16.06 5.29 -32.86
N PRO A 37 14.82 5.73 -33.14
CA PRO A 37 14.48 7.14 -33.06
C PRO A 37 14.78 7.62 -31.64
N HIS A 38 15.58 8.67 -31.53
CA HIS A 38 15.79 9.38 -30.29
C HIS A 38 14.54 10.22 -30.04
N VAL A 39 13.80 9.87 -28.98
CA VAL A 39 12.71 10.69 -28.49
C VAL A 39 13.33 11.72 -27.56
N THR A 40 13.37 12.97 -27.99
CA THR A 40 13.71 14.09 -27.10
C THR A 40 12.48 14.36 -26.25
N LEU A 41 12.61 14.12 -24.94
CA LEU A 41 11.59 14.49 -23.96
C LEU A 41 12.00 15.84 -23.38
N ASP A 42 11.19 16.86 -23.63
CA ASP A 42 11.27 18.11 -22.89
C ASP A 42 10.46 17.94 -21.60
N ILE A 43 11.13 18.06 -20.45
CA ILE A 43 10.51 17.86 -19.14
C ILE A 43 10.57 19.20 -18.41
N ASP A 44 9.41 19.82 -18.29
CA ASP A 44 9.21 20.95 -17.40
C ASP A 44 9.26 20.47 -15.94
N ASN A 45 10.34 20.83 -15.24
CA ASN A 45 10.55 20.52 -13.82
C ASN A 45 10.15 21.69 -12.91
N THR A 46 9.46 22.70 -13.43
CA THR A 46 8.98 23.81 -12.61
C THR A 46 7.97 23.30 -11.57
N HIS A 47 8.06 23.88 -10.37
CA HIS A 47 7.14 23.52 -9.31
C HIS A 47 5.73 24.00 -9.67
N ARG A 48 4.80 23.06 -9.70
CA ARG A 48 3.37 23.36 -9.78
C ARG A 48 2.81 23.46 -8.37
N ASP A 49 1.94 24.43 -8.17
CA ASP A 49 1.20 24.61 -6.91
C ASP A 49 0.60 23.28 -6.42
N THR A 50 0.75 23.04 -5.11
CA THR A 50 0.29 21.80 -4.46
C THR A 50 -1.21 21.58 -4.66
N ALA A 51 -2.04 22.62 -4.65
CA ALA A 51 -3.48 22.46 -4.81
C ALA A 51 -3.83 21.89 -6.19
N THR A 52 -3.20 22.41 -7.24
CA THR A 52 -3.33 21.92 -8.62
C THR A 52 -2.85 20.47 -8.75
N VAL A 53 -1.68 20.15 -8.18
CA VAL A 53 -1.13 18.78 -8.20
C VAL A 53 -2.04 17.78 -7.49
N GLU A 54 -2.65 18.18 -6.38
CA GLU A 54 -3.56 17.34 -5.60
C GLU A 54 -4.94 17.19 -6.28
N ALA A 55 -5.44 18.23 -6.94
CA ALA A 55 -6.64 18.16 -7.77
C ALA A 55 -6.45 17.21 -8.97
N ASP A 56 -5.37 17.37 -9.74
CA ASP A 56 -5.02 16.45 -10.85
C ASP A 56 -4.86 15.01 -10.38
N ARG A 57 -4.33 14.83 -9.17
CA ARG A 57 -4.18 13.51 -8.57
C ARG A 57 -5.54 12.93 -8.18
N ALA A 58 -6.41 13.71 -7.55
CA ALA A 58 -7.75 13.27 -7.19
C ALA A 58 -8.55 12.86 -8.43
N GLN A 59 -8.49 13.67 -9.50
CA GLN A 59 -9.14 13.36 -10.76
C GLN A 59 -8.67 12.03 -11.35
N ARG A 60 -7.34 11.83 -11.48
CA ARG A 60 -6.79 10.57 -12.01
C ARG A 60 -7.16 9.36 -11.15
N GLN A 61 -7.31 9.53 -9.83
CA GLN A 61 -7.77 8.45 -8.97
C GLN A 61 -9.25 8.16 -9.15
N GLN A 62 -10.08 9.19 -9.36
CA GLN A 62 -11.48 9.03 -9.70
C GLN A 62 -11.64 8.29 -11.04
N ASP A 63 -10.98 8.76 -12.10
CA ASP A 63 -11.02 8.12 -13.42
C ASP A 63 -10.60 6.64 -13.35
N ARG A 64 -9.59 6.35 -12.51
CA ARG A 64 -9.14 4.98 -12.26
C ARG A 64 -10.20 4.16 -11.52
N ALA A 65 -10.85 4.73 -10.50
CA ALA A 65 -11.90 4.06 -9.76
C ALA A 65 -13.07 3.73 -10.69
N ASP A 66 -13.54 4.70 -11.48
CA ASP A 66 -14.63 4.53 -12.45
C ASP A 66 -14.29 3.47 -13.51
N ALA A 67 -13.06 3.48 -14.03
CA ALA A 67 -12.62 2.47 -15.00
C ALA A 67 -12.56 1.05 -14.40
N LEU A 68 -12.20 0.93 -13.11
CA LEU A 68 -12.17 -0.35 -12.41
C LEU A 68 -13.58 -0.82 -12.04
N ASP A 69 -14.46 0.08 -11.67
CA ASP A 69 -15.87 -0.22 -11.37
C ASP A 69 -16.59 -0.72 -12.63
N ALA A 70 -16.45 0.00 -13.75
CA ALA A 70 -16.96 -0.46 -15.04
C ALA A 70 -16.36 -1.81 -15.45
N LYS A 71 -15.10 -2.10 -15.08
CA LYS A 71 -14.49 -3.40 -15.31
C LYS A 71 -15.09 -4.49 -14.43
N ALA A 72 -15.36 -4.20 -13.16
CA ALA A 72 -16.00 -5.12 -12.23
C ALA A 72 -17.41 -5.49 -12.72
N ALA A 73 -18.22 -4.51 -13.12
CA ALA A 73 -19.54 -4.75 -13.70
C ALA A 73 -19.48 -5.71 -14.91
N ARG A 74 -18.57 -5.48 -15.85
CA ARG A 74 -18.38 -6.40 -17.00
C ARG A 74 -17.95 -7.81 -16.60
N ARG A 75 -17.25 -7.98 -15.48
CA ARG A 75 -16.85 -9.30 -14.99
C ARG A 75 -18.01 -10.01 -14.29
N HIS A 76 -18.84 -9.28 -13.55
CA HIS A 76 -20.09 -9.80 -12.99
C HIS A 76 -21.03 -10.29 -14.09
N ASP A 77 -21.26 -9.49 -15.15
CA ASP A 77 -22.08 -9.92 -16.30
C ASP A 77 -21.54 -11.22 -16.96
N GLN A 78 -20.22 -11.37 -17.02
CA GLN A 78 -19.56 -12.57 -17.55
C GLN A 78 -19.72 -13.78 -16.63
N ALA A 79 -19.64 -13.57 -15.31
CA ALA A 79 -19.88 -14.60 -14.30
C ALA A 79 -21.34 -15.08 -14.36
N ASP A 80 -22.30 -14.15 -14.39
CA ASP A 80 -23.73 -14.46 -14.51
C ASP A 80 -24.03 -15.24 -15.80
N THR A 81 -23.45 -14.80 -16.92
CA THR A 81 -23.57 -15.52 -18.20
C THR A 81 -22.98 -16.94 -18.10
N ALA A 82 -21.85 -17.13 -17.40
CA ALA A 82 -21.24 -18.43 -17.23
C ALA A 82 -22.07 -19.34 -16.31
N TRP A 83 -22.65 -18.80 -15.24
CA TRP A 83 -23.59 -19.50 -14.37
C TRP A 83 -24.87 -19.91 -15.11
N GLN A 84 -25.45 -19.01 -15.91
CA GLN A 84 -26.60 -19.35 -16.74
C GLN A 84 -26.29 -20.50 -17.70
N ARG A 85 -25.13 -20.48 -18.36
CA ARG A 85 -24.69 -21.59 -19.23
C ARG A 85 -24.52 -22.89 -18.45
N HIS A 86 -24.05 -22.83 -17.20
CA HIS A 86 -23.96 -24.00 -16.34
C HIS A 86 -25.35 -24.55 -15.96
N HIS A 87 -26.29 -23.67 -15.62
CA HIS A 87 -27.69 -24.05 -15.37
C HIS A 87 -28.31 -24.70 -16.61
N ASP A 88 -28.14 -24.11 -17.79
CA ASP A 88 -28.65 -24.66 -19.06
C ASP A 88 -28.00 -26.02 -19.37
N ALA A 89 -26.69 -26.18 -19.15
CA ALA A 89 -25.98 -27.43 -19.37
C ALA A 89 -26.44 -28.54 -18.40
N THR A 90 -26.72 -28.19 -17.15
CA THR A 90 -27.23 -29.10 -16.13
C THR A 90 -28.68 -29.50 -16.41
N ALA A 91 -29.52 -28.55 -16.86
CA ALA A 91 -30.90 -28.81 -17.26
C ALA A 91 -31.01 -29.73 -18.49
N ALA A 92 -29.97 -29.77 -19.34
CA ALA A 92 -29.90 -30.66 -20.49
C ALA A 92 -29.44 -32.09 -20.17
N LEU A 93 -29.09 -32.39 -18.92
CA LEU A 93 -28.74 -33.75 -18.49
C LEU A 93 -29.98 -34.66 -18.50
N PRO A 94 -29.81 -35.98 -18.70
CA PRO A 94 -30.91 -36.93 -18.57
C PRO A 94 -31.62 -36.77 -17.22
N PRO A 95 -32.96 -36.78 -17.19
CA PRO A 95 -33.72 -36.61 -15.97
C PRO A 95 -33.40 -37.73 -14.98
N PHE A 96 -33.55 -37.44 -13.69
CA PHE A 96 -33.37 -38.42 -12.59
C PHE A 96 -31.97 -39.06 -12.46
N GLY A 97 -30.95 -38.53 -13.12
CA GLY A 97 -29.58 -39.06 -12.98
C GLY A 97 -29.43 -40.47 -13.51
N GLU A 98 -30.10 -40.78 -14.62
CA GLU A 98 -29.95 -42.06 -15.32
C GLU A 98 -28.46 -42.43 -15.51
N PRO A 99 -28.07 -43.69 -15.32
CA PRO A 99 -26.70 -44.14 -15.62
C PRO A 99 -26.37 -44.09 -17.11
N VAL A 100 -25.09 -43.95 -17.45
CA VAL A 100 -24.61 -44.07 -18.84
C VAL A 100 -24.72 -45.53 -19.30
N HIS A 101 -25.60 -45.81 -20.26
CA HIS A 101 -25.70 -47.13 -20.89
C HIS A 101 -24.57 -47.34 -21.91
N VAL A 102 -23.57 -48.14 -21.54
CA VAL A 102 -22.40 -48.47 -22.37
C VAL A 102 -22.81 -49.35 -23.56
N GLY A 103 -22.34 -49.01 -24.76
CA GLY A 103 -22.67 -49.70 -26.02
C GLY A 103 -23.99 -49.25 -26.67
N HIS A 104 -24.74 -48.34 -26.05
CA HIS A 104 -25.99 -47.82 -26.60
C HIS A 104 -25.74 -46.61 -27.51
N HIS A 105 -26.60 -46.39 -28.52
CA HIS A 105 -26.45 -45.28 -29.47
C HIS A 105 -26.48 -43.88 -28.82
N SER A 106 -27.07 -43.75 -27.62
CA SER A 106 -27.12 -42.52 -26.82
C SER A 106 -25.90 -42.27 -25.94
N GLU A 107 -25.02 -43.26 -25.76
CA GLU A 107 -23.86 -43.24 -24.86
C GLU A 107 -22.98 -41.99 -25.08
N ARG A 108 -22.61 -41.73 -26.34
CA ARG A 108 -21.79 -40.57 -26.71
C ARG A 108 -22.44 -39.25 -26.35
N ARG A 109 -23.75 -39.12 -26.57
CA ARG A 109 -24.51 -37.91 -26.23
C ARG A 109 -24.54 -37.69 -24.72
N HIS A 110 -24.76 -38.76 -23.95
CA HIS A 110 -24.81 -38.70 -22.49
C HIS A 110 -23.46 -38.26 -21.91
N ARG A 111 -22.34 -38.90 -22.31
CA ARG A 111 -21.00 -38.49 -21.85
C ARG A 111 -20.70 -37.03 -22.18
N ASN A 112 -20.98 -36.60 -23.41
CA ASN A 112 -20.77 -35.21 -23.80
C ASN A 112 -21.60 -34.22 -22.97
N ALA A 113 -22.83 -34.60 -22.55
CA ALA A 113 -23.67 -33.76 -21.71
C ALA A 113 -23.10 -33.62 -20.30
N LEU A 114 -22.63 -34.72 -19.70
CA LEU A 114 -21.94 -34.73 -18.40
C LEU A 114 -20.64 -33.89 -18.46
N ASP A 115 -19.81 -34.10 -19.48
CA ASP A 115 -18.57 -33.34 -19.67
C ASP A 115 -18.86 -31.84 -19.85
N LYS A 116 -19.91 -31.49 -20.59
CA LYS A 116 -20.33 -30.09 -20.77
C LYS A 116 -20.78 -29.48 -19.44
N ALA A 117 -21.61 -30.16 -18.66
CA ALA A 117 -22.06 -29.70 -17.35
C ALA A 117 -20.86 -29.53 -16.39
N TRP A 118 -19.95 -30.51 -16.34
CA TRP A 118 -18.74 -30.46 -15.51
C TRP A 118 -17.78 -29.32 -15.90
N ASN A 119 -17.52 -29.13 -17.20
CA ASN A 119 -16.63 -28.05 -17.64
C ASN A 119 -17.28 -26.66 -17.44
N SER A 120 -18.61 -26.58 -17.54
CA SER A 120 -19.34 -25.32 -17.35
C SER A 120 -19.28 -24.82 -15.91
N ILE A 121 -19.32 -25.70 -14.89
CA ILE A 121 -19.19 -25.26 -13.49
C ILE A 121 -17.79 -24.70 -13.21
N GLY A 122 -16.73 -25.36 -13.70
CA GLY A 122 -15.37 -24.84 -13.56
C GLY A 122 -15.21 -23.47 -14.21
N THR A 123 -15.78 -23.29 -15.40
CA THR A 123 -15.80 -21.99 -16.10
C THR A 123 -16.55 -20.92 -15.30
N ALA A 124 -17.71 -21.25 -14.74
CA ALA A 124 -18.51 -20.32 -13.93
C ALA A 124 -17.79 -19.90 -12.65
N VAL A 125 -17.19 -20.84 -11.93
CA VAL A 125 -16.39 -20.56 -10.72
C VAL A 125 -15.18 -19.68 -11.04
N HIS A 126 -14.46 -19.94 -12.14
CA HIS A 126 -13.35 -19.08 -12.56
C HIS A 126 -13.82 -17.67 -12.91
N ALA A 127 -14.94 -17.54 -13.62
CA ALA A 127 -15.52 -16.24 -13.94
C ALA A 127 -15.97 -15.48 -12.68
N GLN A 128 -16.53 -16.17 -11.69
CA GLN A 128 -16.90 -15.58 -10.40
C GLN A 128 -15.67 -15.06 -9.66
N ASN A 129 -14.60 -15.86 -9.55
CA ASN A 129 -13.36 -15.42 -8.90
C ASN A 129 -12.74 -14.19 -9.59
N ASP A 130 -12.80 -14.13 -10.93
CA ASP A 130 -12.36 -12.97 -11.70
C ASP A 130 -13.22 -11.72 -11.43
N ALA A 131 -14.53 -11.91 -11.19
CA ALA A 131 -15.46 -10.84 -10.81
C ALA A 131 -15.18 -10.32 -9.40
N ASP A 132 -15.06 -11.22 -8.42
CA ASP A 132 -14.75 -10.88 -7.03
C ASP A 132 -13.42 -10.12 -6.91
N GLU A 133 -12.39 -10.54 -7.65
CA GLU A 133 -11.11 -9.84 -7.69
C GLU A 133 -11.21 -8.47 -8.36
N ALA A 134 -12.01 -8.34 -9.41
CA ALA A 134 -12.24 -7.05 -10.06
C ALA A 134 -12.99 -6.08 -9.13
N GLU A 135 -14.01 -6.56 -8.42
CA GLU A 135 -14.77 -5.80 -7.43
C GLU A 135 -13.88 -5.36 -6.26
N ARG A 136 -13.10 -6.29 -5.69
CA ARG A 136 -12.14 -5.96 -4.61
C ARG A 136 -11.19 -4.85 -5.03
N ARG A 137 -10.70 -4.87 -6.28
CA ARG A 137 -9.83 -3.82 -6.83
C ARG A 137 -10.55 -2.50 -7.03
N ALA A 138 -11.80 -2.51 -7.51
CA ALA A 138 -12.63 -1.31 -7.63
C ALA A 138 -12.88 -0.67 -6.26
N HIS A 139 -13.27 -1.48 -5.27
CA HIS A 139 -13.46 -1.04 -3.88
C HIS A 139 -12.19 -0.40 -3.30
N VAL A 140 -11.02 -1.05 -3.43
CA VAL A 140 -9.74 -0.48 -2.95
C VAL A 140 -9.41 0.84 -3.66
N ALA A 141 -9.65 0.93 -4.98
CA ALA A 141 -9.38 2.16 -5.73
C ALA A 141 -10.26 3.32 -5.24
N SER A 142 -11.56 3.09 -5.03
CA SER A 142 -12.51 4.11 -4.57
C SER A 142 -12.10 4.78 -3.25
N ARG A 143 -11.46 4.02 -2.35
CA ARG A 143 -11.04 4.50 -1.02
C ARG A 143 -9.68 5.21 -1.01
N THR A 144 -8.96 5.22 -2.13
CA THR A 144 -7.58 5.74 -2.18
C THR A 144 -7.51 7.22 -1.80
N THR A 145 -8.43 8.03 -2.33
CA THR A 145 -8.53 9.46 -2.00
C THR A 145 -8.94 9.65 -0.54
N GLU A 146 -9.94 8.92 -0.05
CA GLU A 146 -10.36 8.94 1.36
C GLU A 146 -9.18 8.67 2.31
N HIS A 147 -8.36 7.64 2.05
CA HIS A 147 -7.19 7.33 2.86
C HIS A 147 -6.13 8.43 2.83
N ARG A 148 -5.95 9.10 1.69
CA ARG A 148 -4.99 10.21 1.54
C ARG A 148 -5.39 11.44 2.36
N TYR A 149 -6.70 11.70 2.44
CA TYR A 149 -7.31 12.81 3.17
C TYR A 149 -7.79 12.42 4.57
N ASN A 150 -7.52 11.20 5.05
CA ASN A 150 -7.85 10.81 6.42
C ASN A 150 -7.23 11.81 7.42
N PRO A 151 -7.99 12.35 8.41
CA PRO A 151 -7.51 13.40 9.30
C PRO A 151 -6.21 13.09 10.03
N VAL A 152 -6.03 11.83 10.47
CA VAL A 152 -4.80 11.37 11.13
C VAL A 152 -3.62 11.40 10.16
N THR A 153 -3.84 10.90 8.93
CA THR A 153 -2.83 10.90 7.85
C THR A 153 -2.43 12.32 7.47
N VAL A 154 -3.38 13.26 7.41
CA VAL A 154 -3.11 14.68 7.11
C VAL A 154 -2.24 15.30 8.22
N ALA A 155 -2.58 15.13 9.50
CA ALA A 155 -1.75 15.64 10.58
C ALA A 155 -0.34 15.03 10.59
N ASN A 156 -0.23 13.70 10.43
CA ASN A 156 1.07 13.03 10.33
C ASN A 156 1.90 13.55 9.15
N ARG A 157 1.25 13.89 8.03
CA ARG A 157 1.91 14.50 6.86
C ARG A 157 2.43 15.89 7.18
N ILE A 158 1.63 16.74 7.82
CA ILE A 158 2.04 18.08 8.25
C ILE A 158 3.24 17.99 9.20
N ASP A 159 3.16 17.14 10.23
CA ASP A 159 4.26 16.91 11.19
C ASP A 159 5.57 16.54 10.49
N LYS A 160 5.48 15.64 9.49
CA LYS A 160 6.64 15.22 8.68
C LYS A 160 7.18 16.36 7.84
N LEU A 161 6.33 17.07 7.12
CA LEU A 161 6.74 18.20 6.28
C LEU A 161 7.41 19.29 7.12
N GLU A 162 6.85 19.65 8.27
CA GLU A 162 7.44 20.63 9.18
C GLU A 162 8.77 20.15 9.79
N ALA A 163 8.91 18.85 10.07
CA ALA A 163 10.18 18.29 10.54
C ALA A 163 11.27 18.37 9.47
N GLU A 164 10.92 18.09 8.22
CA GLU A 164 11.83 18.22 7.10
C GLU A 164 12.16 19.69 6.78
N GLN A 165 11.18 20.60 6.89
CA GLN A 165 11.42 22.06 6.79
C GLN A 165 12.44 22.52 7.82
N ARG A 166 12.27 22.13 9.09
CA ARG A 166 13.22 22.46 10.17
C ARG A 166 14.60 21.83 9.94
N ALA A 167 14.67 20.66 9.31
CA ALA A 167 15.94 20.03 8.97
C ALA A 167 16.68 20.80 7.86
N ASP A 168 15.95 21.28 6.87
CA ASP A 168 16.47 22.10 5.79
C ASP A 168 16.92 23.48 6.27
N GLN A 169 16.15 24.11 7.16
CA GLN A 169 16.57 25.35 7.83
C GLN A 169 17.89 25.17 8.58
N ARG A 170 18.07 24.08 9.35
CA ARG A 170 19.34 23.77 10.04
C ARG A 170 20.52 23.54 9.10
N ARG A 171 20.27 23.06 7.88
CA ARG A 171 21.31 22.90 6.84
C ARG A 171 21.67 24.26 6.22
N LEU A 172 20.67 25.11 6.02
CA LEU A 172 20.82 26.43 5.45
C LEU A 172 21.59 27.39 6.38
N ASP A 173 21.26 27.37 7.66
CA ASP A 173 21.89 28.25 8.67
C ASP A 173 23.23 27.70 9.18
N GLY A 174 23.46 26.39 9.03
CA GLY A 174 24.49 25.69 9.78
C GLY A 174 24.04 25.44 11.22
N HIS A 175 24.69 24.50 11.89
CA HIS A 175 24.41 24.22 13.29
C HIS A 175 25.62 23.59 13.98
N THR A 176 25.69 23.80 15.29
CA THR A 176 26.64 23.11 16.16
C THR A 176 25.87 22.10 17.00
N ARG A 177 26.34 20.85 17.05
CA ARG A 177 25.79 19.80 17.91
C ARG A 177 26.84 19.29 18.88
N THR A 178 26.42 18.96 20.10
CA THR A 178 27.27 18.22 21.05
C THR A 178 27.20 16.74 20.70
N VAL A 179 28.35 16.14 20.41
CA VAL A 179 28.48 14.72 20.04
C VAL A 179 28.66 13.85 21.29
N ALA A 180 29.45 14.32 22.25
CA ALA A 180 29.70 13.61 23.51
C ALA A 180 30.03 14.59 24.64
N ASN A 181 29.68 14.20 25.86
CA ASN A 181 30.19 14.85 27.08
C ASN A 181 31.44 14.07 27.53
N LEU A 182 32.59 14.72 27.56
CA LEU A 182 33.83 14.14 28.07
C LEU A 182 33.89 14.22 29.60
N PRO A 183 34.71 13.36 30.24
CA PRO A 183 35.07 13.50 31.64
C PRO A 183 35.62 14.92 31.92
N GLY A 184 35.25 15.51 33.06
CA GLY A 184 35.62 16.88 33.41
C GLY A 184 34.66 17.96 32.89
N GLY A 185 33.52 17.59 32.32
CA GLY A 185 32.46 18.54 31.90
C GLY A 185 32.70 19.19 30.54
N GLN A 186 33.77 18.83 29.83
CA GLN A 186 34.03 19.32 28.47
C GLN A 186 33.07 18.68 27.46
N LYS A 187 32.59 19.45 26.48
CA LYS A 187 31.68 18.97 25.45
C LYS A 187 32.41 18.86 24.11
N LEU A 188 32.42 17.67 23.50
CA LEU A 188 32.82 17.52 22.11
C LEU A 188 31.73 18.06 21.23
N THR A 189 32.05 19.08 20.43
CA THR A 189 31.10 19.72 19.52
C THR A 189 31.53 19.51 18.08
N GLU A 190 30.55 19.32 17.22
CA GLU A 190 30.70 19.26 15.77
C GLU A 190 29.93 20.43 15.18
N THR A 191 30.61 21.26 14.40
CA THR A 191 30.02 22.43 13.74
C THR A 191 29.88 22.14 12.26
N THR A 192 28.64 22.15 11.77
CA THR A 192 28.32 22.17 10.35
C THR A 192 28.15 23.63 9.92
N THR A 193 28.92 24.07 8.92
CA THR A 193 28.84 25.42 8.38
C THR A 193 27.55 25.63 7.57
N ALA A 194 27.13 26.89 7.44
CA ALA A 194 25.98 27.26 6.62
C ALA A 194 26.16 26.83 5.16
N ALA A 195 25.06 26.46 4.51
CA ALA A 195 25.06 26.16 3.08
C ALA A 195 25.39 27.41 2.25
N THR A 196 26.19 27.23 1.21
CA THR A 196 26.65 28.29 0.29
C THR A 196 26.44 27.90 -1.18
N GLY A 197 26.49 28.89 -2.08
CA GLY A 197 26.39 28.70 -3.53
C GLY A 197 25.10 27.99 -3.99
N ASP A 198 25.24 27.18 -5.03
CA ASP A 198 24.15 26.43 -5.67
C ASP A 198 23.42 25.51 -4.66
N TYR A 199 24.13 24.94 -3.69
CA TYR A 199 23.53 24.10 -2.66
C TYR A 199 22.56 24.88 -1.77
N ARG A 200 22.89 26.13 -1.42
CA ARG A 200 21.98 27.01 -0.67
C ARG A 200 20.73 27.33 -1.48
N GLN A 201 20.89 27.62 -2.77
CA GLN A 201 19.76 27.89 -3.67
C GLN A 201 18.83 26.68 -3.76
N ALA A 202 19.37 25.49 -3.98
CA ALA A 202 18.59 24.25 -4.04
C ALA A 202 17.83 23.95 -2.72
N ILE A 203 18.44 24.22 -1.56
CA ILE A 203 17.74 24.11 -0.27
C ILE A 203 16.60 25.12 -0.18
N THR A 204 16.83 26.36 -0.59
CA THR A 204 15.85 27.44 -0.53
C THR A 204 14.65 27.14 -1.42
N GLU A 205 14.88 26.69 -2.66
CA GLU A 205 13.83 26.26 -3.58
C GLU A 205 13.04 25.08 -3.02
N ARG A 206 13.71 24.05 -2.51
CA ARG A 206 13.04 22.90 -1.85
C ARG A 206 12.19 23.34 -0.66
N MET A 207 12.66 24.30 0.13
CA MET A 207 11.93 24.86 1.27
C MET A 207 10.71 25.67 0.84
N ALA A 208 10.79 26.40 -0.28
CA ALA A 208 9.65 27.11 -0.85
C ALA A 208 8.56 26.12 -1.28
N GLN A 209 8.92 25.09 -2.06
CA GLN A 209 7.99 24.03 -2.47
C GLN A 209 7.32 23.35 -1.27
N ARG A 210 8.10 23.08 -0.22
CA ARG A 210 7.58 22.45 1.01
C ARG A 210 6.68 23.40 1.80
N ALA A 211 6.93 24.71 1.75
CA ALA A 211 6.06 25.69 2.38
C ALA A 211 4.68 25.71 1.71
N ASP A 212 4.62 25.59 0.39
CA ASP A 212 3.38 25.46 -0.37
C ASP A 212 2.63 24.17 0.03
N ASP A 213 3.35 23.04 0.13
CA ASP A 213 2.78 21.78 0.64
C ASP A 213 2.20 21.92 2.06
N ILE A 214 2.96 22.55 2.98
CA ILE A 214 2.51 22.77 4.36
C ILE A 214 1.26 23.65 4.38
N ALA A 215 1.23 24.73 3.58
CA ALA A 215 0.09 25.62 3.49
C ALA A 215 -1.17 24.88 3.02
N TYR A 216 -1.06 24.10 1.95
CA TYR A 216 -2.16 23.29 1.42
C TYR A 216 -2.69 22.30 2.47
N TRP A 217 -1.83 21.48 3.08
CA TRP A 217 -2.28 20.47 4.03
C TRP A 217 -2.82 21.08 5.33
N ARG A 218 -2.32 22.23 5.75
CA ARG A 218 -2.89 22.98 6.89
C ARG A 218 -4.29 23.50 6.58
N ALA A 219 -4.53 24.02 5.38
CA ALA A 219 -5.87 24.43 4.94
C ALA A 219 -6.84 23.24 4.98
N VAL A 220 -6.43 22.10 4.39
CA VAL A 220 -7.21 20.84 4.46
C VAL A 220 -7.51 20.43 5.91
N ARG A 221 -6.52 20.53 6.81
CA ARG A 221 -6.72 20.19 8.23
C ARG A 221 -7.68 21.15 8.92
N ALA A 222 -7.60 22.44 8.62
CA ALA A 222 -8.53 23.44 9.14
C ALA A 222 -9.97 23.16 8.67
N ASP A 223 -10.16 22.84 7.39
CA ASP A 223 -11.47 22.45 6.84
C ASP A 223 -12.03 21.20 7.52
N GLN A 224 -11.18 20.20 7.80
CA GLN A 224 -11.57 18.99 8.53
C GLN A 224 -12.03 19.26 9.95
N ILE A 225 -11.39 20.22 10.63
CA ILE A 225 -11.77 20.65 11.97
C ILE A 225 -13.10 21.41 11.90
N ALA A 226 -13.24 22.34 10.95
CA ALA A 226 -14.45 23.12 10.75
C ALA A 226 -15.67 22.25 10.40
N ALA A 227 -15.46 21.20 9.60
CA ALA A 227 -16.48 20.21 9.25
C ALA A 227 -16.77 19.20 10.38
N GLY A 228 -16.03 19.23 11.49
CA GLY A 228 -16.20 18.32 12.63
C GLY A 228 -15.71 16.89 12.38
N HIS A 229 -14.91 16.65 11.34
CA HIS A 229 -14.30 15.34 11.08
C HIS A 229 -13.20 14.98 12.09
N THR A 230 -12.58 15.98 12.70
CA THR A 230 -11.58 15.83 13.77
C THR A 230 -11.63 17.03 14.70
N GLY A 231 -11.19 16.87 15.95
CA GLY A 231 -11.10 17.98 16.89
C GLY A 231 -9.76 18.72 16.79
N ASP A 232 -9.76 19.99 17.19
CA ASP A 232 -8.55 20.78 17.40
C ASP A 232 -7.95 20.48 18.77
N TYR A 233 -7.36 19.28 18.88
CA TYR A 233 -6.79 18.81 20.14
C TYR A 233 -5.35 19.29 20.30
N SER A 234 -5.06 19.94 21.41
CA SER A 234 -3.75 20.44 21.78
C SER A 234 -3.59 20.46 23.30
N ARG A 235 -2.40 20.84 23.77
CA ARG A 235 -2.15 21.01 25.21
C ARG A 235 -3.03 22.09 25.85
N ASP A 236 -3.54 23.02 25.03
CA ASP A 236 -4.34 24.15 25.48
C ASP A 236 -5.83 23.78 25.53
N THR A 237 -6.25 22.71 24.83
CA THR A 237 -7.64 22.23 24.83
C THR A 237 -7.88 21.01 25.72
N ILE A 238 -6.81 20.26 26.07
CA ILE A 238 -6.90 19.06 26.94
C ILE A 238 -6.07 19.26 28.20
N ALA A 239 -6.71 19.10 29.36
CA ALA A 239 -6.10 19.18 30.67
C ALA A 239 -5.95 17.82 31.36
N LYS A 240 -5.18 17.80 32.45
CA LYS A 240 -5.11 16.63 33.35
C LYS A 240 -6.47 16.43 34.03
N GLY A 241 -6.96 15.19 34.05
CA GLY A 241 -8.26 14.82 34.61
C GLY A 241 -9.37 14.72 33.56
N ASP A 242 -9.17 15.29 32.37
CA ASP A 242 -10.09 15.13 31.24
C ASP A 242 -10.15 13.68 30.76
N GLN A 243 -11.16 13.36 29.95
CA GLN A 243 -11.25 12.07 29.27
C GLN A 243 -11.14 12.24 27.77
N VAL A 244 -10.35 11.36 27.15
CA VAL A 244 -10.16 11.31 25.69
C VAL A 244 -10.61 9.97 25.15
N LYS A 245 -11.25 9.98 23.98
CA LYS A 245 -11.66 8.76 23.28
C LYS A 245 -10.55 8.30 22.36
N ILE A 246 -10.11 7.06 22.54
CA ILE A 246 -9.10 6.42 21.68
C ILE A 246 -9.65 5.14 21.05
N ARG A 247 -9.13 4.80 19.87
CA ARG A 247 -9.66 3.75 18.98
C ARG A 247 -9.95 2.40 19.65
N PHE A 248 -9.13 1.95 20.61
CA PHE A 248 -9.20 0.59 21.16
C PHE A 248 -9.68 0.48 22.61
N HIS A 249 -9.69 1.58 23.37
CA HIS A 249 -10.03 1.55 24.81
C HIS A 249 -11.23 2.43 25.16
N GLY A 250 -11.86 3.08 24.17
CA GLY A 250 -12.93 4.02 24.43
C GLY A 250 -12.43 5.26 25.16
N TRP A 251 -13.19 5.72 26.16
CA TRP A 251 -12.86 6.89 26.96
C TRP A 251 -11.84 6.54 28.05
N VAL A 252 -10.71 7.24 28.05
CA VAL A 252 -9.61 7.03 29.00
C VAL A 252 -9.20 8.34 29.67
N PRO A 253 -8.81 8.32 30.96
CA PRO A 253 -8.43 9.52 31.70
C PRO A 253 -7.06 10.03 31.26
N VAL A 254 -6.94 11.35 31.16
CA VAL A 254 -5.69 12.07 30.85
C VAL A 254 -4.92 12.32 32.14
N VAL A 255 -3.68 11.84 32.17
CA VAL A 255 -2.77 12.00 33.31
C VAL A 255 -1.89 13.23 33.15
N ARG A 256 -1.50 13.54 31.91
CA ARG A 256 -0.63 14.68 31.59
C ARG A 256 -0.81 15.10 30.14
N ALA A 257 -0.95 16.40 29.90
CA ALA A 257 -0.85 16.99 28.57
C ALA A 257 0.60 17.42 28.30
N ASN A 258 1.17 16.95 27.18
CA ASN A 258 2.46 17.41 26.66
C ASN A 258 2.24 18.26 25.40
N ALA A 259 3.30 18.86 24.87
CA ALA A 259 3.19 19.73 23.70
C ALA A 259 2.64 19.03 22.44
N LYS A 260 2.93 17.73 22.24
CA LYS A 260 2.53 16.97 21.04
C LYS A 260 1.67 15.74 21.32
N THR A 261 1.54 15.38 22.60
CA THR A 261 0.95 14.12 23.02
C THR A 261 0.24 14.29 24.35
N VAL A 262 -0.68 13.38 24.66
CA VAL A 262 -1.27 13.22 25.99
C VAL A 262 -0.83 11.88 26.56
N SER A 263 -0.47 11.87 27.83
CA SER A 263 -0.28 10.64 28.59
C SER A 263 -1.60 10.23 29.21
N VAL A 264 -2.07 9.05 28.88
CA VAL A 264 -3.33 8.45 29.33
C VAL A 264 -3.06 7.17 30.10
N GLU A 265 -4.03 6.76 30.91
CA GLU A 265 -4.01 5.45 31.57
C GLU A 265 -4.97 4.49 30.86
N THR A 266 -4.42 3.37 30.37
CA THR A 266 -5.17 2.33 29.65
C THR A 266 -5.06 0.99 30.40
N PRO A 267 -6.10 0.14 30.37
CA PRO A 267 -5.99 -1.23 30.86
C PRO A 267 -4.86 -2.00 30.15
N ALA A 268 -4.12 -2.82 30.88
CA ALA A 268 -3.13 -3.71 30.29
C ALA A 268 -3.77 -4.71 29.31
N PRO A 269 -3.06 -5.17 28.25
CA PRO A 269 -3.63 -6.02 27.20
C PRO A 269 -4.29 -7.33 27.67
N TYR A 270 -3.91 -7.86 28.83
CA TYR A 270 -4.41 -9.14 29.38
C TYR A 270 -5.15 -8.96 30.72
N GLY A 271 -5.70 -7.77 30.97
CA GLY A 271 -6.36 -7.43 32.24
C GLY A 271 -5.37 -7.04 33.35
N GLY A 272 -5.88 -6.38 34.38
CA GLY A 272 -5.10 -5.93 35.54
C GLY A 272 -4.81 -4.43 35.57
N ARG A 273 -3.60 -4.06 36.01
CA ARG A 273 -3.18 -2.68 36.33
C ARG A 273 -3.30 -1.74 35.12
N LEU A 274 -3.65 -0.48 35.39
CA LEU A 274 -3.55 0.60 34.42
C LEU A 274 -2.08 0.89 34.07
N ILE A 275 -1.77 0.92 32.78
CA ILE A 275 -0.47 1.31 32.25
C ILE A 275 -0.54 2.69 31.63
N ARG A 276 0.56 3.45 31.75
CA ARG A 276 0.68 4.76 31.12
C ARG A 276 1.07 4.59 29.66
N ARG A 277 0.28 5.20 28.78
CA ARG A 277 0.54 5.25 27.35
C ARG A 277 0.53 6.70 26.89
N THR A 278 1.38 7.01 25.91
CA THR A 278 1.44 8.33 25.28
C THR A 278 0.72 8.26 23.93
N ILE A 279 -0.23 9.16 23.70
CA ILE A 279 -1.05 9.21 22.50
C ILE A 279 -0.84 10.57 21.81
N PRO A 280 -0.51 10.62 20.51
CA PRO A 280 -0.49 11.86 19.73
C PRO A 280 -1.87 12.51 19.65
N TYR A 281 -1.93 13.84 19.65
CA TYR A 281 -3.21 14.55 19.56
C TYR A 281 -4.02 14.17 18.32
N GLN A 282 -3.36 13.91 17.18
CA GLN A 282 -4.06 13.48 15.97
C GLN A 282 -4.77 12.13 16.07
N GLU A 283 -4.47 11.27 17.05
CA GLU A 283 -5.12 9.97 17.22
C GLU A 283 -6.38 10.02 18.12
N ILE A 284 -6.64 11.17 18.74
CA ILE A 284 -7.78 11.36 19.63
C ILE A 284 -9.07 11.48 18.79
N GLN A 285 -10.09 10.72 19.17
CA GLN A 285 -11.39 10.66 18.48
C GLN A 285 -12.48 11.49 19.16
N GLY A 286 -12.21 11.98 20.37
CA GLY A 286 -13.17 12.71 21.19
C GLY A 286 -12.51 13.22 22.46
N HIS A 287 -13.00 14.33 22.99
CA HIS A 287 -12.59 14.92 24.26
C HIS A 287 -13.83 15.29 25.07
N ARG A 288 -13.76 15.10 26.38
CA ARG A 288 -14.74 15.64 27.32
C ARG A 288 -14.04 16.07 28.60
N PRO A 289 -14.56 17.12 29.28
CA PRO A 289 -14.07 17.54 30.59
C PRO A 289 -14.16 16.40 31.62
N PRO A 290 -13.54 16.56 32.80
CA PRO A 290 -13.59 15.56 33.85
C PRO A 290 -15.05 15.27 34.19
N HIS A 291 -15.45 13.99 34.14
CA HIS A 291 -16.75 13.60 34.63
C HIS A 291 -16.71 13.69 36.15
N THR A 292 -17.37 14.68 36.72
CA THR A 292 -17.74 14.67 38.13
C THR A 292 -18.87 13.65 38.29
N ASP A 293 -18.53 12.39 38.47
CA ASP A 293 -19.44 11.44 39.11
C ASP A 293 -19.61 11.93 40.55
N ASN A 294 -20.62 12.77 40.79
CA ASN A 294 -21.11 13.06 42.14
C ASN A 294 -21.74 11.77 42.67
N ASN A 295 -20.90 10.88 43.20
CA ASN A 295 -21.34 9.74 43.97
C ASN A 295 -21.64 10.22 45.40
N GLU A 296 -22.64 11.10 45.54
CA GLU A 296 -23.37 11.25 46.78
C GLU A 296 -24.39 10.12 46.83
N THR A 297 -24.01 9.02 47.49
CA THR A 297 -24.99 8.04 47.97
C THR A 297 -25.52 8.55 49.32
N PRO A 298 -26.86 8.66 49.50
CA PRO A 298 -27.47 9.06 50.77
C PRO A 298 -27.28 8.04 51.90
#